data_AF-A0A7S2DCM0-F1
#
_entry.id   AF-A0A7S2DCM0-F1
#
_cell.length_a   1.000
_cell.length_b   1.000
_cell.length_c   1.000
_cell.angle_alpha   90.00
_cell.angle_beta   90.00
_cell.angle_gamma   90.00
#
_symmetry.space_group_name_H-M   'P 1'
#
loop_
_entity.id
_entity.type
_entity.pdbx_description
1 polymer ?
#
loop_
_entity_poly.entity_id
_entity_poly.type
_entity_poly.pdbx_seq_one_letter_code
_entity_poly.pdbx_strand_id
1 'polypeptide(L)'
;TVSANESFSASQQGGRISRGVPLLVMDLDAPPELRWQNTTNHWLQMGVFPQYIHDMAKKVTDPRLMAELEALQDTMPVKDYYLREMKGILAQVGLNQSYVKYLLAAAVYYEIGGLFPQPEAIGCAGLLAAMPNGTVVHGRNMDYSGFQVEVNGKTLYYPDVTVEVIHMRGGQPLFTSVAWPGSIGIHTAMR
;
A
#
# COMPACT_ATOMS: atom_id res chain seq x y z
N THR A 1 7.50 6.40 30.12
CA THR A 1 6.70 5.28 29.60
C THR A 1 5.28 5.77 29.44
N VAL A 2 4.95 6.28 28.25
CA VAL A 2 3.61 6.80 27.94
C VAL A 2 2.88 5.72 27.15
N SER A 3 1.88 5.14 27.80
CA SER A 3 0.96 4.15 27.24
C SER A 3 -0.11 4.87 26.43
N ALA A 4 -0.03 4.82 25.10
CA ALA A 4 -1.05 5.34 24.20
C ALA A 4 -1.93 4.18 23.71
N ASN A 5 -2.95 3.86 24.50
CA ASN A 5 -4.09 3.04 24.09
C ASN A 5 -5.35 3.83 24.46
N GLU A 6 -5.61 4.94 23.76
CA GLU A 6 -6.93 5.56 23.77
C GLU A 6 -7.72 5.02 22.59
N SER A 7 -8.59 4.07 22.89
CA SER A 7 -9.58 3.54 21.97
C SER A 7 -10.64 4.61 21.67
N PHE A 8 -10.72 5.06 20.42
CA PHE A 8 -11.84 5.86 19.93
C PHE A 8 -13.12 5.02 19.92
N SER A 9 -14.09 5.38 20.76
CA SER A 9 -15.43 4.79 20.80
C SER A 9 -16.40 5.63 19.98
N ALA A 10 -16.83 5.14 18.81
CA ALA A 10 -17.88 5.76 18.02
C ALA A 10 -19.25 5.20 18.41
N SER A 11 -20.18 6.08 18.78
CA SER A 11 -21.55 5.78 19.20
C SER A 11 -22.38 5.12 18.08
N GLN A 12 -23.12 4.07 18.43
CA GLN A 12 -24.02 3.33 17.56
C GLN A 12 -25.31 4.11 17.26
N GLN A 13 -25.53 4.47 16.00
CA GLN A 13 -26.88 4.64 15.43
C GLN A 13 -26.94 4.04 14.01
N GLY A 14 -27.57 2.87 13.91
CA GLY A 14 -28.67 2.56 12.98
C GLY A 14 -28.52 2.61 11.46
N GLY A 15 -27.38 3.00 10.88
CA GLY A 15 -27.07 2.80 9.46
C GLY A 15 -26.12 1.61 9.30
N ARG A 16 -26.18 0.88 8.17
CA ARG A 16 -24.99 0.16 7.70
C ARG A 16 -23.96 1.23 7.35
N ILE A 17 -23.23 1.70 8.38
CA ILE A 17 -22.03 2.49 8.20
C ILE A 17 -21.13 1.57 7.37
N SER A 18 -20.86 1.98 6.13
CA SER A 18 -19.71 1.47 5.38
C SER A 18 -18.56 1.47 6.36
N ARG A 19 -18.16 0.31 6.88
CA ARG A 19 -17.04 0.25 7.81
C ARG A 19 -15.86 0.76 7.00
N GLY A 20 -15.30 1.90 7.41
CA GLY A 20 -14.07 2.40 6.82
C GLY A 20 -13.04 1.28 6.80
N VAL A 21 -12.11 1.36 5.85
CA VAL A 21 -10.95 0.47 5.83
C VAL A 21 -10.18 0.61 7.15
N PRO A 22 -9.42 -0.41 7.59
CA PRO A 22 -8.62 -0.32 8.80
C PRO A 22 -7.71 0.92 8.79
N LEU A 23 -7.69 1.66 9.90
CA LEU A 23 -6.89 2.86 10.09
C LEU A 23 -5.61 2.50 10.85
N LEU A 24 -4.45 2.75 10.25
CA LEU A 24 -3.13 2.39 10.77
C LEU A 24 -2.23 3.64 10.86
N VAL A 25 -1.21 3.57 11.70
CA VAL A 25 -0.28 4.69 11.92
C VAL A 25 1.10 4.36 11.40
N MET A 26 1.70 5.30 10.68
CA MET A 26 3.09 5.30 10.24
C MET A 26 3.85 6.44 10.91
N ASP A 27 4.97 6.15 11.55
CA ASP A 27 5.86 7.16 12.11
C ASP A 27 6.98 7.50 11.12
N LEU A 28 6.99 8.72 10.60
CA LEU A 28 8.03 9.18 9.67
C LEU A 28 9.35 9.54 10.37
N ASP A 29 9.35 9.70 11.69
CA ASP A 29 10.57 9.90 12.49
C ASP A 29 11.29 8.59 12.77
N ALA A 30 10.62 7.45 12.59
CA ALA A 30 11.24 6.14 12.65
C ALA A 30 12.25 5.95 11.48
N PRO A 31 13.30 5.13 11.67
CA PRO A 31 14.15 4.68 10.58
C PRO A 31 13.30 4.11 9.42
N PRO A 32 13.66 4.38 8.14
CA PRO A 32 12.93 3.90 6.97
C PRO A 32 12.50 2.43 7.05
N GLU A 33 13.35 1.56 7.56
CA GLU A 33 13.10 0.11 7.70
C GLU A 33 11.92 -0.23 8.61
N LEU A 34 11.51 0.69 9.49
CA LEU A 34 10.48 0.45 10.51
C LEU A 34 9.18 1.23 10.24
N ARG A 35 9.16 2.15 9.26
CA ARG A 35 8.00 3.03 9.01
C ARG A 35 6.73 2.24 8.66
N TRP A 36 6.88 1.21 7.85
CA TRP A 36 5.78 0.35 7.40
C TRP A 36 5.49 -0.82 8.36
N GLN A 37 6.00 -0.78 9.60
CA GLN A 37 5.90 -1.94 10.50
C GLN A 37 4.45 -2.29 10.85
N ASN A 38 3.64 -1.30 11.19
CA ASN A 38 2.25 -1.53 11.62
C ASN A 38 1.37 -2.06 10.47
N THR A 39 1.48 -1.44 9.30
CA THR A 39 0.80 -1.89 8.07
C THR A 39 1.24 -3.29 7.67
N THR A 40 2.54 -3.57 7.74
CA THR A 40 3.08 -4.88 7.38
C THR A 40 2.62 -5.97 8.33
N ASN A 41 2.61 -5.70 9.64
CA ASN A 41 2.07 -6.61 10.65
C ASN A 41 0.59 -6.93 10.40
N HIS A 42 -0.21 -5.92 10.04
CA HIS A 42 -1.63 -6.12 9.75
C HIS A 42 -1.84 -7.13 8.61
N TRP A 43 -1.19 -6.92 7.46
CA TRP A 43 -1.30 -7.83 6.32
C TRP A 43 -0.66 -9.20 6.56
N LEU A 44 0.40 -9.26 7.38
CA LEU A 44 1.02 -10.52 7.79
C LEU A 44 0.05 -11.35 8.66
N GLN A 45 -0.63 -10.71 9.62
CA GLN A 45 -1.65 -11.36 10.47
C GLN A 45 -2.86 -11.83 9.64
N MET A 46 -3.19 -11.12 8.57
CA MET A 46 -4.19 -11.56 7.60
C MET A 46 -3.70 -12.71 6.70
N GLY A 47 -2.42 -13.09 6.71
CA GLY A 47 -1.85 -14.10 5.82
C GLY A 47 -1.67 -13.64 4.37
N VAL A 48 -1.84 -12.36 4.07
CA VAL A 48 -1.81 -11.81 2.71
C VAL A 48 -0.39 -11.79 2.13
N PHE A 49 0.60 -11.35 2.91
CA PHE A 49 1.95 -11.11 2.41
C PHE A 49 2.66 -12.33 1.83
N PRO A 50 2.72 -13.50 2.53
CA PRO A 50 3.40 -14.68 2.00
C PRO A 50 2.83 -15.12 0.65
N GLN A 51 1.50 -15.11 0.52
CA GLN A 51 0.84 -15.50 -0.71
C GLN A 51 1.00 -14.45 -1.82
N TYR A 52 0.86 -13.16 -1.49
CA TYR A 52 1.01 -12.06 -2.44
C TYR A 52 2.40 -12.03 -3.09
N ILE A 53 3.47 -12.16 -2.31
CA ILE A 53 4.83 -12.14 -2.87
C ILE A 53 5.09 -13.40 -3.70
N HIS A 54 4.60 -14.56 -3.26
CA HIS A 54 4.72 -15.79 -4.03
C HIS A 54 3.99 -15.69 -5.38
N ASP A 55 2.78 -15.13 -5.42
CA ASP A 55 2.02 -14.94 -6.66
C ASP A 55 2.65 -13.89 -7.56
N MET A 56 3.19 -12.80 -6.99
CA MET A 56 3.96 -11.82 -7.75
C MET A 56 5.21 -12.45 -8.36
N ALA A 57 5.96 -13.26 -7.62
CA ALA A 57 7.15 -13.95 -8.14
C ALA A 57 6.82 -14.90 -9.30
N LYS A 58 5.63 -15.52 -9.31
CA LYS A 58 5.12 -16.31 -10.44
C LYS A 58 4.71 -15.47 -11.65
N LYS A 59 4.09 -14.31 -11.41
CA LYS A 59 3.66 -13.39 -12.48
C LYS A 59 4.87 -12.73 -13.14
N VAL A 60 5.90 -12.41 -12.38
CA VAL A 60 7.17 -11.87 -12.88
C VAL A 60 8.12 -13.02 -13.25
N THR A 61 7.70 -13.85 -14.19
CA THR A 61 8.51 -14.96 -14.74
C THR A 61 9.09 -14.67 -16.12
N ASP A 62 8.70 -13.56 -16.76
CA ASP A 62 9.29 -13.13 -18.02
C ASP A 62 10.76 -12.72 -17.80
N PRO A 63 11.74 -13.44 -18.37
CA PRO A 63 13.15 -13.12 -18.21
C PRO A 63 13.52 -11.73 -18.73
N ARG A 64 12.80 -11.23 -19.75
CA ARG A 64 13.00 -9.88 -20.27
C ARG A 64 12.57 -8.84 -19.24
N LEU A 65 11.40 -9.01 -18.63
CA LEU A 65 10.93 -8.12 -17.58
C LEU A 65 11.89 -8.14 -16.39
N MET A 66 12.40 -9.30 -16.01
CA MET A 66 13.40 -9.40 -14.93
C MET A 66 14.70 -8.65 -15.27
N ALA A 67 15.20 -8.79 -16.49
CA ALA A 67 16.37 -8.05 -16.94
C ALA A 67 16.12 -6.53 -16.99
N GLU A 68 14.92 -6.10 -17.43
CA GLU A 68 14.51 -4.70 -17.43
C GLU A 68 14.38 -4.15 -16.00
N LEU A 69 13.83 -4.92 -15.05
CA LEU A 69 13.74 -4.53 -13.64
C LEU A 69 15.11 -4.43 -12.96
N GLU A 70 16.03 -5.34 -13.28
CA GLU A 70 17.41 -5.29 -12.81
C GLU A 70 18.12 -4.06 -13.37
N ALA A 71 17.99 -3.79 -14.67
CA ALA A 71 18.51 -2.57 -15.28
C ALA A 71 17.87 -1.30 -14.71
N LEU A 72 16.56 -1.31 -14.41
CA LEU A 72 15.86 -0.20 -13.77
C LEU A 72 16.41 0.05 -12.38
N GLN A 73 16.71 -0.98 -11.59
CA GLN A 73 17.30 -0.79 -10.27
C GLN A 73 18.68 -0.10 -10.34
N ASP A 74 19.48 -0.41 -11.38
CA ASP A 74 20.80 0.17 -11.57
C ASP A 74 20.78 1.59 -12.17
N THR A 75 19.73 1.93 -12.92
CA THR A 75 19.63 3.19 -13.67
C THR A 75 18.65 4.20 -13.10
N MET A 76 17.61 3.75 -12.39
CA MET A 76 16.67 4.65 -11.73
C MET A 76 17.32 5.22 -10.46
N PRO A 77 17.28 6.55 -10.26
CA PRO A 77 17.75 7.19 -9.04
C PRO A 77 16.73 6.99 -7.90
N VAL A 78 16.47 5.74 -7.51
CA VAL A 78 15.64 5.42 -6.35
C VAL A 78 16.40 5.86 -5.11
N LYS A 79 15.85 6.85 -4.39
CA LYS A 79 16.48 7.35 -3.16
C LYS A 79 16.59 6.23 -2.13
N ASP A 80 17.70 6.22 -1.37
CA ASP A 80 18.05 5.11 -0.48
C ASP A 80 16.93 4.77 0.51
N TYR A 81 16.22 5.79 1.01
CA TYR A 81 15.20 5.59 2.03
C TYR A 81 14.00 4.79 1.50
N TYR A 82 13.64 4.89 0.22
CA TYR A 82 12.58 4.06 -0.37
C TYR A 82 13.02 2.59 -0.44
N LEU A 83 14.27 2.34 -0.86
CA LEU A 83 14.81 0.99 -0.87
C LEU A 83 14.88 0.41 0.54
N ARG A 84 15.25 1.22 1.54
CA ARG A 84 15.28 0.81 2.95
C ARG A 84 13.88 0.51 3.49
N GLU A 85 12.85 1.27 3.12
CA GLU A 85 11.45 0.96 3.44
C GLU A 85 11.02 -0.39 2.86
N MET A 86 11.24 -0.63 1.56
CA MET A 86 10.91 -1.93 0.91
C MET A 86 11.66 -3.10 1.56
N LYS A 87 12.95 -2.91 1.86
CA LYS A 87 13.80 -3.89 2.54
C LYS A 87 13.32 -4.20 3.96
N GLY A 88 12.84 -3.18 4.68
CA GLY A 88 12.21 -3.30 5.99
C GLY A 88 10.96 -4.17 5.96
N ILE A 89 10.07 -3.93 4.97
CA ILE A 89 8.89 -4.78 4.72
C ILE A 89 9.33 -6.23 4.52
N LEU A 90 10.29 -6.49 3.62
CA LEU A 90 10.78 -7.84 3.34
C LEU A 90 11.39 -8.53 4.56
N ALA A 91 12.19 -7.81 5.34
CA ALA A 91 12.79 -8.34 6.57
C ALA A 91 11.71 -8.76 7.57
N GLN A 92 10.67 -7.94 7.73
CA GLN A 92 9.58 -8.19 8.65
C GLN A 92 8.72 -9.40 8.25
N VAL A 93 8.52 -9.63 6.95
CA VAL A 93 7.80 -10.81 6.46
C VAL A 93 8.69 -12.06 6.33
N GLY A 94 9.97 -11.97 6.72
CA GLY A 94 10.92 -13.09 6.68
C GLY A 94 11.39 -13.46 5.27
N LEU A 95 11.36 -12.53 4.32
CA LEU A 95 11.77 -12.77 2.93
C LEU A 95 13.18 -12.25 2.64
N ASN A 96 13.81 -12.86 1.63
CA ASN A 96 15.15 -12.46 1.19
C ASN A 96 15.13 -11.04 0.60
N GLN A 97 16.15 -10.25 0.91
CA GLN A 97 16.31 -8.87 0.44
C GLN A 97 16.43 -8.77 -1.10
N SER A 98 16.79 -9.86 -1.78
CA SER A 98 16.78 -9.95 -3.25
C SER A 98 15.39 -9.80 -3.86
N TYR A 99 14.32 -9.92 -3.07
CA TYR A 99 12.94 -9.70 -3.52
C TYR A 99 12.56 -8.22 -3.64
N VAL A 100 13.44 -7.28 -3.28
CA VAL A 100 13.17 -5.84 -3.37
C VAL A 100 12.81 -5.42 -4.79
N LYS A 101 13.40 -6.07 -5.80
CA LYS A 101 13.10 -5.82 -7.21
C LYS A 101 11.64 -6.08 -7.59
N TYR A 102 10.94 -6.99 -6.90
CA TYR A 102 9.53 -7.23 -7.15
C TYR A 102 8.63 -6.14 -6.54
N LEU A 103 8.99 -5.62 -5.36
CA LEU A 103 8.29 -4.46 -4.80
C LEU A 103 8.53 -3.20 -5.64
N LEU A 104 9.75 -3.02 -6.15
CA LEU A 104 10.06 -1.96 -7.10
C LEU A 104 9.28 -2.15 -8.41
N ALA A 105 9.21 -3.37 -8.93
CA ALA A 105 8.41 -3.71 -10.10
C ALA A 105 6.94 -3.36 -9.89
N ALA A 106 6.37 -3.69 -8.72
CA ALA A 106 4.99 -3.37 -8.38
C ALA A 106 4.76 -1.84 -8.30
N ALA A 107 5.73 -1.09 -7.79
CA ALA A 107 5.67 0.37 -7.78
C ALA A 107 5.72 0.96 -9.20
N VAL A 108 6.61 0.47 -10.06
CA VAL A 108 6.68 0.91 -11.47
C VAL A 108 5.43 0.48 -12.24
N TYR A 109 4.96 -0.75 -12.01
CA TYR A 109 3.77 -1.35 -12.61
C TYR A 109 2.55 -0.45 -12.46
N TYR A 110 2.40 0.11 -11.26
CA TYR A 110 1.34 1.05 -10.95
C TYR A 110 1.39 2.26 -11.90
N GLU A 111 2.57 2.85 -12.09
CA GLU A 111 2.72 4.13 -12.80
C GLU A 111 2.54 4.01 -14.32
N ILE A 112 2.95 2.88 -14.90
CA ILE A 112 2.95 2.71 -16.36
C ILE A 112 1.72 2.00 -16.92
N GLY A 113 0.76 1.62 -16.06
CA GLY A 113 -0.52 1.07 -16.47
C GLY A 113 -0.47 -0.35 -17.04
N GLY A 114 0.59 -1.12 -16.74
CA GLY A 114 0.70 -2.52 -17.11
C GLY A 114 2.07 -2.94 -17.69
N LEU A 115 2.83 -3.76 -16.96
CA LEU A 115 3.99 -4.52 -17.48
C LEU A 115 3.61 -5.95 -17.91
N PHE A 116 2.42 -6.42 -17.55
CA PHE A 116 1.98 -7.78 -17.83
C PHE A 116 1.15 -7.84 -19.12
N PRO A 117 1.24 -8.93 -19.89
CA PRO A 117 0.58 -9.07 -21.18
C PRO A 117 -0.96 -9.12 -21.12
N GLN A 118 -1.56 -9.10 -19.92
CA GLN A 118 -3.00 -9.02 -19.77
C GLN A 118 -3.43 -7.56 -19.61
N PRO A 119 -4.50 -7.13 -20.31
CA PRO A 119 -5.08 -5.81 -20.11
C PRO A 119 -5.76 -5.80 -18.74
N GLU A 120 -5.01 -5.49 -17.69
CA GLU A 120 -5.61 -5.12 -16.42
C GLU A 120 -6.28 -3.76 -16.61
N ALA A 121 -7.56 -3.67 -16.29
CA ALA A 121 -8.26 -2.40 -16.26
C ALA A 121 -7.77 -1.65 -15.02
N ILE A 122 -6.74 -0.83 -15.21
CA ILE A 122 -6.24 0.11 -14.22
C ILE A 122 -6.82 1.47 -14.57
N GLY A 123 -7.64 2.02 -13.68
CA GLY A 123 -8.34 3.26 -13.93
C GLY A 123 -8.59 4.05 -12.66
N CYS A 124 -8.78 5.35 -12.85
CA CYS A 124 -9.30 6.18 -11.79
C CYS A 124 -10.17 7.30 -12.33
N ALA A 125 -11.17 7.67 -11.55
CA ALA A 125 -11.96 8.87 -11.76
C ALA A 125 -11.90 9.70 -10.48
N GLY A 126 -11.55 10.98 -10.60
CA GLY A 126 -11.53 11.94 -9.51
C GLY A 126 -12.56 13.04 -9.72
N LEU A 127 -13.13 13.54 -8.63
CA LEU A 127 -14.02 14.69 -8.60
C LEU A 127 -13.48 15.70 -7.58
N LEU A 128 -13.21 16.91 -8.03
CA LEU A 128 -12.92 18.06 -7.18
C LEU A 128 -14.02 19.11 -7.39
N ALA A 129 -14.73 19.47 -6.32
CA ALA A 129 -15.84 20.42 -6.37
C ALA A 129 -15.70 21.48 -5.28
N ALA A 130 -16.00 22.72 -5.60
CA ALA A 130 -16.15 23.80 -4.63
C ALA A 130 -17.64 24.09 -4.41
N MET A 131 -18.07 24.04 -3.15
CA MET A 131 -19.44 24.31 -2.75
C MET A 131 -19.68 25.84 -2.64
N PRO A 132 -20.93 26.32 -2.70
CA PRO A 132 -21.23 27.76 -2.62
C PRO A 132 -20.72 28.45 -1.35
N ASN A 133 -20.53 27.71 -0.26
CA ASN A 133 -19.97 28.20 1.01
C ASN A 133 -18.43 28.22 1.04
N GLY A 134 -17.76 27.91 -0.07
CA GLY A 134 -16.30 27.85 -0.18
C GLY A 134 -15.67 26.52 0.28
N THR A 135 -16.45 25.55 0.77
CA THR A 135 -15.94 24.21 1.10
C THR A 135 -15.51 23.48 -0.17
N VAL A 136 -14.31 22.88 -0.16
CA VAL A 136 -13.84 22.02 -1.25
C VAL A 136 -14.06 20.56 -0.88
N VAL A 137 -14.64 19.80 -1.80
CA VAL A 137 -14.85 18.35 -1.70
C VAL A 137 -13.98 17.68 -2.76
N HIS A 138 -13.17 16.72 -2.34
CA HIS A 138 -12.37 15.87 -3.22
C HIS A 138 -12.74 14.41 -2.96
N GLY A 139 -13.14 13.72 -4.01
CA GLY A 139 -13.42 12.29 -3.98
C GLY A 139 -12.83 11.62 -5.20
N ARG A 140 -12.59 10.31 -5.11
CA ARG A 140 -12.14 9.52 -6.26
C ARG A 140 -12.51 8.06 -6.12
N ASN A 141 -12.63 7.40 -7.26
CA ASN A 141 -12.62 5.96 -7.36
C ASN A 141 -11.24 5.45 -7.78
N MET A 142 -11.03 4.18 -7.50
CA MET A 142 -9.86 3.44 -7.92
C MET A 142 -10.29 2.06 -8.39
N ASP A 143 -10.00 1.76 -9.65
CA ASP A 143 -10.47 0.56 -10.32
C ASP A 143 -9.27 -0.30 -10.73
N TYR A 144 -9.23 -1.52 -10.20
CA TYR A 144 -8.22 -2.52 -10.54
C TYR A 144 -8.84 -3.91 -10.68
N SER A 145 -8.43 -4.65 -11.70
CA SER A 145 -8.89 -6.03 -11.94
C SER A 145 -7.87 -7.13 -11.64
N GLY A 146 -6.64 -6.80 -11.19
CA GLY A 146 -5.49 -7.72 -11.18
C GLY A 146 -5.09 -8.37 -9.84
N PHE A 147 -5.60 -7.88 -8.69
CA PHE A 147 -5.23 -8.42 -7.38
C PHE A 147 -6.26 -9.42 -6.89
N GLN A 148 -5.78 -10.64 -6.70
CA GLN A 148 -6.51 -11.75 -6.08
C GLN A 148 -5.49 -12.56 -5.29
N VAL A 149 -5.77 -12.81 -4.02
CA VAL A 149 -4.90 -13.62 -3.16
C VAL A 149 -5.77 -14.60 -2.38
N GLU A 150 -5.44 -15.88 -2.41
CA GLU A 150 -6.16 -16.90 -1.63
C GLU A 150 -5.52 -17.03 -0.25
N VAL A 151 -6.31 -16.78 0.80
CA VAL A 151 -5.88 -16.91 2.19
C VAL A 151 -6.89 -17.78 2.92
N ASN A 152 -6.44 -18.91 3.46
CA ASN A 152 -7.27 -19.82 4.26
C ASN A 152 -8.58 -20.24 3.55
N GLY A 153 -8.52 -20.50 2.24
CA GLY A 153 -9.67 -20.89 1.42
C GLY A 153 -10.63 -19.74 1.08
N LYS A 154 -10.28 -18.48 1.39
CA LYS A 154 -11.01 -17.28 0.94
C LYS A 154 -10.17 -16.50 -0.07
N THR A 155 -10.76 -16.16 -1.22
CA THR A 155 -10.18 -15.19 -2.15
C THR A 155 -10.41 -13.77 -1.62
N LEU A 156 -9.32 -13.03 -1.46
CA LEU A 156 -9.32 -11.61 -1.09
C LEU A 156 -9.01 -10.75 -2.32
N TYR A 157 -9.64 -9.59 -2.39
CA TYR A 157 -9.47 -8.58 -3.43
C TYR A 157 -8.92 -7.29 -2.84
N TYR A 158 -8.64 -6.28 -3.68
CA TYR A 158 -8.17 -4.97 -3.22
C TYR A 158 -9.02 -4.39 -2.08
N PRO A 159 -10.37 -4.39 -2.12
CA PRO A 159 -11.19 -3.87 -1.02
C PRO A 159 -10.97 -4.61 0.32
N ASP A 160 -10.63 -5.90 0.30
CA ASP A 160 -10.39 -6.67 1.52
C ASP A 160 -9.06 -6.32 2.20
N VAL A 161 -8.07 -5.83 1.45
CA VAL A 161 -6.69 -5.57 1.94
C VAL A 161 -6.32 -4.10 1.97
N THR A 162 -7.22 -3.22 1.56
CA THR A 162 -7.01 -1.77 1.57
C THR A 162 -6.96 -1.26 3.01
N VAL A 163 -6.03 -0.37 3.33
CA VAL A 163 -5.94 0.30 4.63
C VAL A 163 -5.81 1.81 4.44
N GLU A 164 -6.26 2.57 5.44
CA GLU A 164 -5.94 3.99 5.59
C GLU A 164 -4.73 4.13 6.52
N VAL A 165 -3.80 5.01 6.17
CA VAL A 165 -2.55 5.22 6.90
C VAL A 165 -2.45 6.69 7.30
N ILE A 166 -2.34 6.95 8.60
CA ILE A 166 -1.98 8.27 9.14
C ILE A 166 -0.47 8.36 9.20
N HIS A 167 0.11 9.29 8.45
CA HIS A 167 1.54 9.58 8.46
C HIS A 167 1.84 10.62 9.54
N MET A 168 2.63 10.24 10.53
CA MET A 168 2.97 11.06 11.69
C MET A 168 4.39 11.64 11.55
N ARG A 169 4.60 12.85 12.04
CA ARG A 169 5.93 13.47 12.21
C ARG A 169 5.92 14.38 13.43
N GLY A 170 6.94 14.29 14.28
CA GLY A 170 7.01 15.00 15.55
C GLY A 170 5.84 14.68 16.48
N GLY A 171 5.29 13.46 16.39
CA GLY A 171 4.09 13.06 17.14
C GLY A 171 2.78 13.69 16.65
N GLN A 172 2.77 14.39 15.50
CA GLN A 172 1.58 15.02 14.93
C GLN A 172 1.19 14.38 13.59
N PRO A 173 -0.11 14.25 13.27
CA PRO A 173 -0.56 13.85 11.94
C PRO A 173 -0.09 14.86 10.89
N LEU A 174 0.57 14.38 9.83
CA LEU A 174 1.05 15.18 8.70
C LEU A 174 0.10 15.11 7.51
N PHE A 175 -0.38 13.91 7.17
CA PHE A 175 -1.37 13.62 6.13
C PHE A 175 -1.90 12.19 6.30
N THR A 176 -3.01 11.85 5.65
CA THR A 176 -3.51 10.47 5.54
C THR A 176 -3.43 9.98 4.11
N SER A 177 -3.26 8.67 3.91
CA SER A 177 -3.26 8.04 2.60
C SER A 177 -3.96 6.69 2.59
N VAL A 178 -4.31 6.20 1.41
CA VAL A 178 -4.74 4.81 1.21
C VAL A 178 -3.57 3.96 0.72
N ALA A 179 -3.40 2.76 1.27
CA ALA A 179 -2.30 1.86 0.94
C ALA A 179 -2.75 0.40 0.71
N TRP A 180 -1.88 -0.35 0.02
CA TRP A 180 -2.05 -1.78 -0.30
C TRP A 180 -0.79 -2.58 0.07
N PRO A 181 -0.89 -3.91 0.25
CA PRO A 181 0.23 -4.75 0.66
C PRO A 181 1.49 -4.52 -0.17
N GLY A 182 2.58 -4.15 0.51
CA GLY A 182 3.91 -3.96 -0.10
C GLY A 182 4.08 -2.69 -0.93
N SER A 183 3.03 -1.91 -1.16
CA SER A 183 3.14 -0.60 -1.82
C SER A 183 3.64 0.45 -0.82
N ILE A 184 4.67 1.20 -1.24
CA ILE A 184 5.12 2.40 -0.54
C ILE A 184 4.78 3.70 -1.28
N GLY A 185 4.19 3.58 -2.48
CA GLY A 185 3.70 4.70 -3.27
C GLY A 185 2.39 5.25 -2.69
N ILE A 186 2.14 6.54 -2.93
CA ILE A 186 0.94 7.23 -2.46
C ILE A 186 0.15 7.70 -3.67
N HIS A 187 -1.06 7.16 -3.83
CA HIS A 187 -1.94 7.50 -4.96
C HIS A 187 -3.20 8.25 -4.53
N THR A 188 -3.56 8.13 -3.26
CA THR A 188 -4.70 8.84 -2.65
C THR A 188 -4.23 9.34 -1.30
N ALA A 189 -4.28 10.66 -1.09
CA ALA A 189 -3.93 11.27 0.19
C ALA A 189 -4.65 12.60 0.41
N MET A 190 -4.76 13.00 1.67
CA MET A 190 -5.24 14.30 2.11
C MET A 190 -4.41 14.82 3.28
N ARG A 191 -4.24 16.14 3.38
CA ARG A 191 -3.55 16.82 4.48
C ARG A 191 -4.52 17.74 5.20
#